data_AF-A0A930UZZ2-F1
#
_entry.id   AF-A0A930UZZ2-F1
#
_cell.length_a   1.000
_cell.length_b   1.000
_cell.length_c   1.000
_cell.angle_alpha   90.00
_cell.angle_beta   90.00
_cell.angle_gamma   90.00
#
_symmetry.space_group_name_H-M   'P 1'
#
loop_
_entity.id
_entity.type
_entity.pdbx_description
1 polymer ?
#
loop_
_entity_poly.entity_id
_entity_poly.type
_entity_poly.pdbx_seq_one_letter_code
_entity_poly.pdbx_strand_id
1 'polypeptide(L)'
;MLALAVLAEEPRRFNQIKRQLEGVTQRVLTRTLRRLERNGMVTRTVLPTSPVGVQYELTPLGRSLQQPFAGLYAWTVSHADEIVDRQREFDARGQAIEG
;
A
#
# COMPACT_ATOMS: atom_id res chain seq x y z
N MET A 1 -0.15 -2.19 1.19
CA MET A 1 0.67 -2.38 -0.02
C MET A 1 0.89 -1.08 -0.77
N LEU A 2 -0.16 -0.31 -1.05
CA LEU A 2 -0.09 1.05 -1.65
C LEU A 2 1.00 1.99 -1.08
N ALA A 3 1.25 1.96 0.23
CA ALA A 3 2.29 2.78 0.86
C ALA A 3 3.73 2.44 0.40
N LEU A 4 4.02 1.18 0.03
CA LEU A 4 5.35 0.80 -0.49
C LEU A 4 5.55 1.36 -1.90
N ALA A 5 4.51 1.33 -2.74
CA ALA A 5 4.55 1.88 -4.09
C ALA A 5 4.79 3.40 -4.05
N VAL A 6 4.13 4.10 -3.13
CA VAL A 6 4.32 5.55 -2.95
C VAL A 6 5.75 5.92 -2.49
N LEU A 7 6.37 5.10 -1.66
CA LEU A 7 7.71 5.33 -1.11
C LEU A 7 8.86 4.79 -1.99
N ALA A 8 8.53 4.18 -3.13
CA ALA A 8 9.48 3.55 -4.06
C ALA A 8 10.51 4.54 -4.62
N GLU A 9 10.06 5.74 -4.96
CA GLU A 9 10.83 6.72 -5.73
C GLU A 9 11.74 7.56 -4.84
N GLU A 10 11.20 8.10 -3.75
CA GLU A 10 11.90 9.10 -2.92
C GLU A 10 11.37 9.14 -1.47
N PRO A 11 12.14 9.72 -0.52
CA PRO A 11 11.64 9.98 0.82
C PRO A 11 10.46 10.95 0.82
N ARG A 12 9.32 10.56 1.40
CA ARG A 12 8.09 11.39 1.40
C ARG A 12 7.62 11.75 2.81
N ARG A 13 7.05 12.94 2.95
CA ARG A 13 6.38 13.38 4.18
C ARG A 13 5.02 12.70 4.32
N PHE A 14 4.52 12.57 5.55
CA PHE A 14 3.22 11.95 5.83
C PHE A 14 2.07 12.48 4.96
N ASN A 15 1.97 13.81 4.82
CA ASN A 15 0.90 14.43 4.04
C ASN A 15 1.02 14.16 2.53
N GLN A 16 2.23 14.01 2.00
CA GLN A 16 2.44 13.63 0.60
C GLN A 16 1.96 12.19 0.37
N ILE A 17 2.32 11.28 1.27
CA ILE A 17 1.87 9.89 1.21
C ILE A 17 0.35 9.82 1.32
N LYS A 18 -0.26 10.53 2.27
CA LYS A 18 -1.72 10.56 2.46
C LYS A 18 -2.45 11.09 1.21
N ARG A 19 -1.90 12.09 0.54
CA ARG A 19 -2.49 12.66 -0.68
C ARG A 19 -2.45 11.68 -1.86
N GLN A 20 -1.38 10.91 -2.02
CA GLN A 20 -1.29 9.91 -3.09
C GLN A 20 -2.12 8.66 -2.79
N LEU A 21 -2.45 8.41 -1.52
CA LEU A 21 -3.29 7.30 -1.07
C LEU A 21 -4.72 7.77 -0.84
N GLU A 22 -5.39 8.23 -1.90
CA GLU A 22 -6.79 8.63 -1.85
C GLU A 22 -7.66 7.51 -1.25
N GLY A 23 -8.60 7.87 -0.38
CA GLY A 23 -9.45 6.94 0.36
C GLY A 23 -8.81 6.31 1.62
N VAL A 24 -7.50 6.46 1.86
CA VAL A 24 -6.87 5.95 3.08
C VAL A 24 -7.00 6.94 4.24
N THR A 25 -7.65 6.50 5.32
CA THR A 25 -7.75 7.32 6.53
C THR A 25 -6.39 7.53 7.19
N GLN A 26 -6.22 8.68 7.84
CA GLN A 26 -4.98 9.00 8.58
C GLN A 26 -4.63 7.93 9.62
N ARG A 27 -5.62 7.38 10.33
CA ARG A 27 -5.42 6.32 11.32
C ARG A 27 -4.83 5.05 10.69
N VAL A 28 -5.37 4.63 9.54
CA VAL A 28 -4.89 3.46 8.79
C VAL A 28 -3.48 3.70 8.26
N LEU A 29 -3.21 4.89 7.71
CA LEU A 29 -1.88 5.23 7.21
C LEU A 29 -0.83 5.21 8.32
N THR A 30 -1.09 5.83 9.46
CA THR A 30 -0.19 5.82 10.62
C THR A 30 0.08 4.40 11.11
N ARG A 31 -0.96 3.55 11.22
CA ARG A 31 -0.80 2.15 11.62
C ARG A 31 0.05 1.37 10.60
N THR A 32 -0.15 1.63 9.32
CA THR A 32 0.60 0.99 8.23
C THR A 32 2.07 1.37 8.28
N LEU A 33 2.39 2.67 8.36
CA LEU A 33 3.77 3.16 8.43
C LEU A 33 4.49 2.64 9.67
N ARG A 34 3.84 2.65 10.85
CA ARG A 34 4.41 2.06 12.08
C ARG A 34 4.70 0.56 11.94
N ARG A 35 3.84 -0.19 11.25
CA ARG A 35 4.07 -1.62 11.01
C ARG A 35 5.24 -1.84 10.05
N LEU A 36 5.34 -1.05 8.99
CA LEU A 36 6.45 -1.11 8.05
C LEU A 36 7.78 -0.73 8.70
N GLU A 37 7.77 0.28 9.55
CA GLU A 37 8.93 0.70 10.37
C GLU A 37 9.36 -0.42 11.32
N ARG A 38 8.42 -1.01 12.06
CA ARG A 38 8.70 -2.15 12.96
C ARG A 38 9.26 -3.37 12.21
N ASN A 39 8.80 -3.60 10.99
CA ASN A 39 9.29 -4.69 10.14
C ASN A 39 10.64 -4.38 9.48
N GLY A 40 11.22 -3.20 9.69
CA GLY A 40 12.48 -2.80 9.07
C GLY A 40 12.37 -2.48 7.58
N MET A 41 11.16 -2.28 7.06
CA MET A 41 10.91 -1.98 5.64
C MET A 41 10.93 -0.48 5.34
N VAL A 42 10.67 0.35 6.35
CA VAL A 42 10.64 1.81 6.24
C VAL A 42 11.46 2.42 7.36
N THR A 43 12.22 3.47 7.07
CA THR A 43 12.85 4.32 8.07
C THR A 43 12.06 5.62 8.22
N ARG A 44 11.88 6.06 9.47
CA ARG A 44 11.29 7.36 9.79
C ARG A 44 12.36 8.32 10.28
N THR A 45 12.58 9.40 9.53
CA THR A 45 13.56 10.44 9.86
C THR A 45 12.85 11.72 10.28
N VAL A 46 13.24 12.27 11.44
CA VAL A 46 12.78 13.58 11.89
C VAL A 46 13.66 14.64 11.23
N LEU A 47 13.04 15.59 10.54
CA LEU A 47 13.73 16.67 9.86
C LEU A 47 13.81 17.91 10.77
N PRO A 48 14.98 18.54 10.91
CA PRO A 48 15.15 19.78 11.68
C PRO A 48 14.62 20.99 10.90
N THR A 49 13.34 20.98 10.53
CA THR A 49 12.65 22.09 9.88
C THR A 49 11.77 22.84 10.89
N SER A 50 11.37 24.07 10.57
CA SER A 50 10.34 24.81 11.32
C SER A 50 9.10 24.98 10.43
N PRO A 51 7.96 24.33 10.72
CA PRO A 51 7.72 23.35 11.79
C PRO A 51 8.45 22.01 11.57
N VAL A 52 8.64 21.24 12.65
CA VAL A 52 9.34 19.94 12.63
C VAL A 52 8.66 18.99 11.63
N GLY A 53 9.43 18.53 10.66
CA GLY A 53 8.98 17.63 9.62
C GLY A 53 9.31 16.17 9.94
N VAL A 54 8.58 15.24 9.32
CA VAL A 54 8.93 13.82 9.33
C VAL A 54 8.91 13.29 7.91
N GLN A 55 9.92 12.51 7.55
CA GLN A 55 10.02 11.82 6.27
C GLN A 55 10.09 10.32 6.49
N TYR A 56 9.53 9.59 5.53
CA TYR A 56 9.56 8.14 5.47
C TYR A 56 10.26 7.72 4.18
N GLU A 57 11.09 6.69 4.27
CA GLU A 57 11.84 6.14 3.13
C GLU A 57 11.87 4.61 3.23
N LEU A 58 11.88 3.92 2.08
CA LEU A 58 12.16 2.48 2.04
C LEU A 58 13.60 2.16 2.41
N THR A 59 13.77 1.17 3.28
CA THR A 59 15.07 0.54 3.53
C THR A 59 15.46 -0.37 2.35
N PRO A 60 16.69 -0.91 2.30
CA PRO A 60 17.04 -1.96 1.35
C PRO A 60 16.08 -3.15 1.38
N LEU A 61 15.62 -3.56 2.56
CA LEU A 61 14.61 -4.61 2.73
C LEU A 61 13.24 -4.20 2.15
N GLY A 62 12.83 -2.94 2.35
CA GLY A 62 11.61 -2.42 1.76
C GLY A 62 11.67 -2.39 0.23
N ARG A 63 12.83 -2.03 -0.34
CA ARG A 63 13.07 -2.02 -1.79
C ARG A 63 13.12 -3.42 -2.39
N SER A 64 13.71 -4.41 -1.70
CA SER A 64 13.73 -5.79 -2.20
C SER A 64 12.34 -6.41 -2.35
N LEU A 65 11.33 -5.88 -1.65
CA LEU A 65 9.93 -6.30 -1.75
C LEU A 65 9.24 -5.84 -3.04
N GLN A 66 9.81 -4.87 -3.76
CA GLN A 66 9.23 -4.36 -5.00
C GLN A 66 9.18 -5.43 -6.09
N GLN A 67 10.22 -6.25 -6.22
CA GLN A 67 10.30 -7.28 -7.26
C GLN A 67 9.25 -8.40 -7.07
N PRO A 68 9.13 -9.04 -5.88
CA PRO A 68 8.04 -9.99 -5.62
C PRO A 68 6.66 -9.37 -5.83
N PHE A 69 6.49 -8.11 -5.42
CA PHE A 69 5.22 -7.41 -5.58
C PHE A 69 4.87 -7.13 -7.04
N ALA A 70 5.85 -6.79 -7.87
CA ALA A 70 5.64 -6.61 -9.31
C ALA A 70 5.16 -7.91 -9.97
N GLY A 71 5.72 -9.05 -9.58
CA GLY A 71 5.27 -10.36 -10.06
C GLY A 71 3.83 -10.66 -9.66
N LEU A 72 3.47 -10.42 -8.39
CA LEU A 72 2.10 -10.57 -7.93
C LEU A 72 1.14 -9.62 -8.65
N TYR A 73 1.53 -8.36 -8.83
CA TYR A 73 0.71 -7.37 -9.54
C TYR A 73 0.48 -7.79 -10.99
N ALA A 74 1.52 -8.20 -11.71
CA ALA A 74 1.43 -8.66 -13.09
C ALA A 74 0.49 -9.87 -13.21
N TRP A 75 0.61 -10.84 -12.30
CA TRP A 75 -0.29 -11.99 -12.25
C TRP A 75 -1.75 -11.57 -11.99
N THR A 76 -1.99 -10.66 -11.04
CA THR A 76 -3.34 -10.17 -10.76
C THR A 76 -3.95 -9.45 -11.95
N VAL A 77 -3.16 -8.62 -12.65
CA VAL A 77 -3.61 -7.93 -13.86
C VAL A 77 -3.92 -8.93 -14.98
N SER A 78 -3.08 -9.95 -15.18
CA SER A 78 -3.31 -10.95 -16.24
C SER A 78 -4.51 -11.86 -15.98
N HIS A 79 -4.99 -11.96 -14.75
CA HIS A 79 -6.16 -12.77 -14.37
C HIS A 79 -7.35 -11.90 -13.92
N ALA A 80 -7.31 -10.59 -14.15
CA ALA A 80 -8.33 -9.67 -13.64
C ALA A 80 -9.73 -10.02 -14.14
N ASP A 81 -9.87 -10.35 -15.43
CA ASP A 81 -11.16 -10.72 -16.03
C ASP A 81 -11.70 -12.02 -15.42
N GLU A 82 -10.85 -13.04 -15.29
CA GLU A 82 -11.23 -14.31 -14.66
C GLU A 82 -11.68 -14.09 -13.21
N ILE A 83 -10.97 -13.25 -12.44
CA ILE A 83 -11.35 -12.94 -11.06
C ILE A 83 -12.73 -12.25 -11.02
N VAL A 84 -12.97 -11.29 -11.91
CA VAL A 84 -14.26 -10.58 -11.99
C VAL A 84 -15.40 -11.52 -12.37
N ASP A 85 -15.19 -12.42 -13.32
CA ASP A 85 -16.20 -13.39 -13.72
C ASP A 85 -16.53 -14.35 -12.56
N ARG A 86 -15.52 -14.82 -11.84
CA ARG A 86 -15.72 -15.68 -10.65
C ARG A 86 -16.43 -14.96 -9.50
N GLN A 87 -16.19 -13.66 -9.33
CA GLN A 87 -16.93 -12.83 -8.37
C GLN A 87 -18.41 -12.74 -8.75
N ARG A 88 -18.72 -12.45 -10.02
CA ARG A 88 -20.10 -12.39 -10.51
C ARG A 88 -20.83 -13.72 -10.33
N GLU A 89 -20.18 -14.84 -10.64
CA GLU A 89 -20.74 -16.19 -10.43
C GLU A 89 -21.00 -16.50 -8.94
N PHE A 90 -20.15 -16.01 -8.04
CA PHE A 90 -20.34 -16.17 -6.60
C PHE A 90 -21.52 -15.33 -6.11
N ASP A 91 -21.58 -14.05 -6.50
CA ASP A 91 -22.63 -13.13 -6.10
C ASP A 91 -24.01 -13.58 -6.62
N ALA A 92 -24.06 -14.07 -7.87
CA ALA A 92 -25.28 -14.62 -8.46
C ALA A 92 -25.78 -15.87 -7.73
N ARG A 93 -24.87 -16.72 -7.21
CA ARG A 93 -25.25 -17.88 -6.38
C ARG A 93 -25.76 -17.45 -5.01
N GLY A 94 -25.17 -16.43 -4.40
CA GLY A 94 -25.63 -15.87 -3.12
C GLY A 94 -27.05 -15.33 -3.21
N GLN A 95 -27.38 -14.60 -4.28
CA GLN A 95 -28.72 -14.06 -4.52
C GLN A 95 -29.78 -15.14 -4.78
N ALA A 96 -29.40 -16.28 -5.37
CA ALA A 96 -30.31 -17.40 -5.62
C ALA A 96 -30.65 -18.23 -4.37
N ILE A 97 -29.92 -18.08 -3.26
CA ILE A 97 -30.16 -18.79 -2.01
C ILE A 97 -31.06 -17.97 -1.06
N GLU A 98 -31.12 -16.65 -1.24
CA GLU A 98 -31.96 -15.75 -0.44
C GLU A 98 -33.33 -15.42 -1.09
N GLY A 99 -33.57 -15.90 -2.31
CA GLY A 99 -34.80 -15.68 -3.10
C GLY A 99 -35.80 -16.82 -3.05
#